data_AF-A0A833SIN6-F1
#
_entry.id   AF-A0A833SIN6-F1
#
_cell.length_a   1.000
_cell.length_b   1.000
_cell.length_c   1.000
_cell.angle_alpha   90.00
_cell.angle_beta   90.00
_cell.angle_gamma   90.00
#
_symmetry.space_group_name_H-M   'P 1'
#
loop_
_entity.id
_entity.type
_entity.pdbx_description
1 polymer ?
#
loop_
_entity_poly.entity_id
_entity_poly.type
_entity_poly.pdbx_seq_one_letter_code
_entity_poly.pdbx_strand_id
1 'polypeptide(L)' 'MHSDYSKAKGGYTGSPTSAVTIEGVTISGLTGSATNLYDIVANPKVVSGWTFSGIKVSASANGKAVGQPNSVSV' A
#
# COMPACT_ATOMS: atom_id res chain seq x y z
N MET A 1 2.48 -0.18 1.92
CA MET A 1 1.82 -1.29 2.63
C MET A 1 2.15 -2.60 1.94
N HIS A 2 2.58 -3.61 2.70
CA HIS A 2 3.00 -4.89 2.17
C HIS A 2 2.31 -6.04 2.89
N SER A 3 1.69 -6.96 2.14
CA SER A 3 1.10 -8.20 2.66
C SER A 3 1.84 -9.45 2.15
N ASP A 4 3.08 -9.28 1.70
CA ASP A 4 3.94 -10.31 1.13
C ASP A 4 5.16 -10.66 2.02
N TYR A 5 5.20 -10.13 3.26
CA TYR A 5 6.24 -10.48 4.23
C TYR A 5 6.05 -11.91 4.72
N SER A 6 7.14 -12.69 4.67
CA SER A 6 7.18 -14.05 5.20
C SER A 6 8.21 -14.14 6.32
N LYS A 7 7.74 -14.42 7.54
CA LYS A 7 8.62 -14.68 8.69
C LYS A 7 9.50 -15.92 8.45
N ALA A 8 8.97 -16.94 7.78
CA ALA A 8 9.70 -18.17 7.47
C ALA A 8 10.83 -17.94 6.45
N LYS A 9 10.68 -16.97 5.54
CA LYS A 9 11.73 -16.57 4.58
C LYS A 9 12.58 -15.40 5.06
N GLY A 10 12.20 -14.76 6.16
CA GLY A 10 12.89 -13.60 6.72
C GLY A 10 12.80 -12.34 5.87
N GLY A 11 11.75 -12.17 5.06
CA GLY A 11 11.66 -11.02 4.16
C GLY A 11 10.41 -10.96 3.29
N TYR A 12 10.36 -9.91 2.47
CA TYR A 12 9.32 -9.71 1.46
C TYR A 12 9.52 -10.64 0.27
N THR A 13 8.44 -11.30 -0.13
CA THR A 13 8.47 -12.34 -1.18
C THR A 13 8.06 -11.81 -2.56
N GLY A 14 7.57 -10.57 -2.64
CA GLY A 14 6.98 -9.99 -3.85
C GLY A 14 5.59 -10.54 -4.18
N SER A 15 5.15 -11.61 -3.51
CA SER A 15 3.88 -12.31 -3.75
C SER A 15 2.95 -12.10 -2.56
N PRO A 16 2.00 -11.15 -2.62
CA PRO A 16 1.10 -10.90 -1.51
C PRO A 16 0.03 -12.00 -1.44
N THR A 17 0.33 -13.08 -0.73
CA THR A 17 -0.59 -14.23 -0.54
C THR A 17 -1.25 -14.26 0.83
N SER A 18 -0.94 -13.30 1.70
CA SER A 18 -1.55 -13.20 3.03
C SER A 18 -3.08 -13.23 2.95
N ALA A 19 -3.70 -13.99 3.87
CA ALA A 19 -5.15 -14.04 4.08
C ALA A 19 -5.61 -13.06 5.16
N VAL A 20 -4.70 -12.28 5.74
CA VAL A 20 -5.05 -11.25 6.73
C VAL A 20 -5.85 -10.15 6.05
N THR A 21 -7.02 -9.87 6.61
CA THR A 21 -7.95 -8.85 6.12
C THR A 21 -7.48 -7.45 6.55
N ILE A 22 -7.44 -6.50 5.61
CA ILE A 22 -6.96 -5.13 5.84
C ILE A 22 -8.03 -4.15 5.35
N GLU A 23 -8.83 -3.64 6.27
CA GLU A 23 -10.01 -2.83 5.96
C GLU A 23 -9.97 -1.48 6.66
N GLY A 24 -10.68 -0.49 6.11
CA GLY A 24 -10.93 0.79 6.79
C GLY A 24 -9.70 1.67 6.98
N VAL A 25 -8.65 1.50 6.16
CA VAL A 25 -7.42 2.29 6.26
C VAL A 25 -7.68 3.73 5.83
N THR A 26 -7.36 4.70 6.69
CA THR A 26 -7.42 6.12 6.36
C THR A 26 -6.03 6.74 6.42
N ILE A 27 -5.61 7.38 5.34
CA ILE A 27 -4.38 8.19 5.29
C ILE A 27 -4.79 9.60 4.86
N SER A 28 -4.52 10.58 5.72
CA SER A 28 -4.94 11.96 5.48
C SER A 28 -3.82 12.96 5.79
N GLY A 29 -3.69 13.98 4.96
CA GLY A 29 -2.84 15.15 5.25
C GLY A 29 -1.32 14.87 5.21
N LEU A 30 -0.90 13.83 4.49
CA LEU A 30 0.52 13.49 4.38
C LEU A 30 1.25 14.53 3.52
N THR A 31 2.30 15.15 4.07
CA THR A 31 3.12 16.16 3.39
C THR A 31 4.61 15.86 3.54
N GLY A 32 5.44 16.26 2.58
CA GLY A 32 6.90 16.14 2.66
C GLY A 32 7.53 15.73 1.35
N SER A 33 8.68 15.05 1.39
CA SER A 33 9.37 14.52 0.22
C SER A 33 9.71 13.04 0.39
N ALA A 34 9.64 12.27 -0.69
CA ALA A 34 10.00 10.86 -0.70
C ALA A 34 10.67 10.49 -2.04
N THR A 35 11.35 9.34 -2.08
CA THR A 35 11.77 8.77 -3.37
C THR A 35 10.55 8.22 -4.12
N ASN A 36 9.76 7.37 -3.47
CA ASN A 36 8.55 6.77 -4.03
C ASN A 36 7.31 7.32 -3.31
N LEU A 37 6.30 7.75 -4.08
CA LEU A 37 5.02 8.23 -3.53
C LEU A 37 4.23 7.09 -2.87
N TYR A 38 4.19 5.93 -3.51
CA TYR A 38 3.51 4.73 -3.03
C TYR A 38 4.43 3.52 -3.07
N ASP A 39 4.21 2.61 -2.12
CA ASP A 39 4.77 1.26 -2.18
C ASP A 39 3.74 0.30 -1.59
N ILE A 40 2.81 -0.15 -2.44
CA ILE A 40 1.70 -1.03 -2.09
C ILE A 40 1.87 -2.35 -2.84
N VAL A 41 1.98 -3.43 -2.07
CA VAL A 41 1.98 -4.81 -2.54
C VAL A 41 1.06 -5.60 -1.63
N ALA A 42 -0.22 -5.65 -1.99
CA ALA A 42 -1.28 -6.25 -1.19
C ALA A 42 -2.04 -7.33 -1.98
N ASN A 43 -2.71 -8.22 -1.26
CA ASN A 43 -3.60 -9.21 -1.84
C ASN A 43 -4.96 -8.54 -2.10
N PRO A 44 -5.38 -8.30 -3.35
CA PRO A 44 -6.62 -7.57 -3.64
C PRO A 44 -7.88 -8.25 -3.11
N LYS A 45 -7.82 -9.54 -2.77
CA LYS A 45 -8.96 -10.31 -2.25
C LYS A 45 -9.31 -10.00 -0.79
N VAL A 46 -8.40 -9.35 -0.06
CA VAL A 46 -8.52 -9.15 1.40
C VAL A 46 -8.37 -7.68 1.81
N VAL A 47 -8.47 -6.76 0.86
CA VAL A 47 -8.43 -5.31 1.15
C VAL A 47 -9.74 -4.64 0.76
N SER A 48 -10.21 -3.72 1.59
CA SER A 48 -11.43 -2.97 1.32
C SER A 48 -11.47 -1.65 2.09
N GLY A 49 -12.25 -0.67 1.60
CA GLY A 49 -12.56 0.54 2.37
C GLY A 49 -11.38 1.45 2.70
N TRP A 50 -10.37 1.55 1.82
CA TRP A 50 -9.26 2.48 2.05
C TRP A 50 -9.59 3.87 1.49
N THR A 51 -9.17 4.91 2.22
CA THR A 51 -9.38 6.32 1.85
C THR A 51 -8.09 7.10 2.00
N PHE A 52 -7.57 7.64 0.90
CA PHE A 52 -6.39 8.52 0.90
C PHE A 52 -6.83 9.93 0.53
N SER A 53 -6.45 10.93 1.33
CA SER A 53 -6.84 12.33 1.12
C SER A 53 -5.76 13.32 1.52
N GLY A 54 -5.70 14.45 0.84
CA GLY A 54 -4.74 15.52 1.17
C GLY A 54 -3.27 15.09 1.07
N ILE A 55 -2.94 14.15 0.19
CA ILE A 55 -1.55 13.70 -0.03
C ILE A 55 -0.83 14.76 -0.86
N LYS A 56 0.13 15.46 -0.25
CA LYS A 56 0.96 16.50 -0.85
C LYS A 56 2.44 16.16 -0.62
N VAL A 57 2.86 15.03 -1.17
CA VAL A 57 4.25 14.57 -1.09
C VAL A 57 4.95 14.86 -2.42
N SER A 58 6.10 15.51 -2.36
CA SER A 58 6.99 15.66 -3.51
C SER A 58 7.81 14.38 -3.67
N ALA A 59 7.44 13.54 -4.63
CA ALA A 59 8.13 12.28 -4.91
C ALA A 59 8.91 12.33 -6.22
N SER A 60 10.06 11.65 -6.30
CA SER A 60 10.80 11.49 -7.55
C SER A 60 10.26 10.35 -8.43
N ALA A 61 9.47 9.44 -7.87
CA ALA A 61 8.76 8.37 -8.57
C ALA A 61 7.44 8.02 -7.88
N ASN A 62 6.50 7.40 -8.60
CA ASN A 62 5.24 6.93 -7.99
C ASN A 62 5.42 5.62 -7.20
N GLY A 63 6.48 4.85 -7.46
CA GLY A 63 6.70 3.53 -6.88
C GLY A 63 5.68 2.49 -7.37
N LYS A 64 5.35 1.50 -6.53
CA LYS A 64 4.47 0.38 -6.90
C LYS A 64 3.13 0.52 -6.20
N ALA A 65 2.05 0.25 -6.92
CA ALA A 65 0.74 0.11 -6.31
C ALA A 65 -0.03 -1.06 -6.93
N VAL A 66 0.05 -2.20 -6.25
CA VAL A 66 -0.60 -3.45 -6.64
C VAL A 66 -1.46 -3.97 -5.51
N GLY A 67 -2.73 -4.21 -5.83
CA GLY A 67 -3.68 -4.86 -4.94
C GLY A 67 -4.37 -3.95 -3.94
N GLN A 68 -4.21 -2.63 -4.04
CA GLN A 68 -5.05 -1.63 -3.37
C GLN A 68 -6.52 -1.75 -3.81
N PRO A 69 -7.49 -1.34 -2.98
CA PRO A 69 -8.89 -1.28 -3.40
C PRO A 69 -9.11 -0.15 -4.40
N ASN A 70 -10.13 -0.30 -5.26
CA ASN A 70 -10.49 0.67 -6.30
C ASN A 70 -10.85 2.08 -5.77
N SER A 71 -11.15 2.21 -4.48
CA SER A 71 -11.41 3.50 -3.83
C SER A 71 -10.16 4.37 -3.71
N VAL A 72 -8.96 3.79 -3.85
CA VAL A 72 -7.69 4.52 -3.83
C VAL A 72 -7.21 4.73 -5.26
N SER A 73 -7.24 5.98 -5.72
CA SER A 73 -6.58 6.40 -6.96
C SER A 73 -5.12 6.74 -6.66
N VAL A 74 -4.20 6.03 -7.29
CA VAL A 74 -2.74 6.15 -7.16
C VAL A 74 -2.09 6.50 -8.47
#